data_AF-A0A2G9C943-F1
#
_entry.id   AF-A0A2G9C943-F1
#
_cell.length_a   1.000
_cell.length_b   1.000
_cell.length_c   1.000
_cell.angle_alpha   90.00
_cell.angle_beta   90.00
_cell.angle_gamma   90.00
#
_symmetry.space_group_name_H-M   'P 1'
#
loop_
_entity.id
_entity.type
_entity.pdbx_description
1 polymer ?
#
loop_
_entity_poly.entity_id
_entity_poly.type
_entity_poly.pdbx_seq_one_letter_code
_entity_poly.pdbx_strand_id
1 'polypeptide(L)'
;MRLRAEALLALHEGDALAARLDAELAGLPPAAAARARELVAQFEAYQTAQAAAFPPGRAPLVPEEGLAQLQAMQALRASHFGADAARQMFAQDDAVARRILELMREDTSTTRSMEEKAMRAQVRYDLERGAVPP
;
A
#
# COMPACT_ATOMS: atom_id res chain seq x y z
N MET A 1 2.50 11.57 6.13
CA MET A 1 2.91 10.81 7.33
C MET A 1 3.16 9.34 7.02
N ARG A 2 2.24 8.62 6.34
CA ARG A 2 2.42 7.21 5.92
C ARG A 2 3.81 6.88 5.36
N LEU A 3 4.20 7.52 4.26
CA LEU A 3 5.50 7.28 3.60
C LEU A 3 6.71 7.48 4.52
N ARG A 4 6.62 8.38 5.51
CA ARG A 4 7.70 8.58 6.49
C ARG A 4 7.76 7.44 7.51
N ALA A 5 6.61 6.97 7.98
CA ALA A 5 6.54 5.82 8.88
C ALA A 5 7.01 4.54 8.17
N GLU A 6 6.59 4.33 6.92
CA GLU A 6 7.05 3.22 6.07
C GLU A 6 8.58 3.28 5.87
N ALA A 7 9.14 4.45 5.53
CA ALA A 7 10.58 4.60 5.36
C ALA A 7 11.37 4.36 6.65
N LEU A 8 10.85 4.83 7.79
CA LEU A 8 11.47 4.63 9.10
C LEU A 8 11.54 3.14 9.46
N LEU A 9 10.45 2.39 9.22
CA LEU A 9 10.39 0.95 9.47
C LEU A 9 11.19 0.13 8.46
N ALA A 10 11.35 0.61 7.22
CA ALA A 10 12.16 -0.06 6.21
C ALA A 10 13.67 0.07 6.46
N LEU A 11 14.11 1.11 7.18
CA LEU A 11 15.53 1.43 7.39
C LEU A 11 16.04 1.03 8.77
N HIS A 12 15.15 0.78 9.72
CA HIS A 12 15.50 0.57 11.12
C HIS A 12 14.64 -0.51 11.77
N GLU A 13 15.27 -1.34 12.59
CA GLU A 13 14.63 -2.40 13.38
C GLU A 13 15.17 -2.37 14.82
N GLY A 14 14.42 -2.96 15.75
CA GLY A 14 14.85 -3.15 17.15
C GLY A 14 15.31 -1.85 17.84
N ASP A 15 16.47 -1.91 18.51
CA ASP A 15 17.00 -0.78 19.28
C ASP A 15 17.34 0.44 18.41
N ALA A 16 17.72 0.24 17.14
CA ALA A 16 18.00 1.33 16.22
C ALA A 16 16.73 2.11 15.83
N LEU A 17 15.61 1.40 15.69
CA LEU A 17 14.30 2.01 15.45
C LEU A 17 13.85 2.83 16.66
N ALA A 18 14.00 2.29 17.87
CA ALA A 18 13.65 2.97 19.11
C ALA A 18 14.44 4.27 19.28
N ALA A 19 15.77 4.21 19.11
CA ALA A 19 16.63 5.38 19.20
C ALA A 19 16.29 6.45 18.14
N ARG A 20 15.95 6.03 16.92
CA ARG A 20 15.55 6.98 15.87
C ARG A 20 14.22 7.63 16.18
N LEU A 21 13.24 6.88 16.67
CA LEU A 21 11.95 7.42 17.10
C LEU A 21 12.12 8.43 18.22
N ASP A 22 12.92 8.12 19.24
CA ASP A 22 13.15 9.07 20.33
C ASP A 22 13.79 10.38 19.85
N ALA A 23 14.73 10.31 18.90
CA ALA A 23 15.33 11.49 18.28
C ALA A 23 14.30 12.32 17.47
N GLU A 24 13.46 11.68 16.66
CA GLU A 24 12.43 12.36 15.85
C GLU A 24 11.32 12.97 16.70
N LEU A 25 11.06 12.42 17.89
CA LEU A 25 9.97 12.82 18.78
C LEU A 25 10.39 13.77 19.90
N ALA A 26 11.69 14.02 20.09
CA ALA A 26 12.23 14.79 21.22
C ALA A 26 11.66 16.23 21.34
N GLY A 27 11.25 16.84 20.22
CA GLY A 27 10.68 18.18 20.18
C GLY A 27 9.15 18.25 20.31
N LEU A 28 8.46 17.11 20.44
CA LEU A 28 7.00 17.07 20.43
C LEU A 28 6.41 17.09 21.85
N PRO A 29 5.21 17.66 22.03
CA PRO A 29 4.45 17.49 23.27
C PRO A 29 4.26 16.01 23.61
N PRO A 30 4.27 15.62 24.90
CA PRO A 30 4.21 14.20 25.31
C PRO A 30 3.05 13.42 24.68
N ALA A 31 1.87 14.02 24.60
CA ALA A 31 0.70 13.40 23.99
C ALA A 31 0.88 13.16 22.47
N ALA A 32 1.52 14.09 21.76
CA ALA A 32 1.80 13.95 20.34
C ALA A 32 2.89 12.89 20.09
N ALA A 33 3.93 12.85 20.94
CA ALA A 33 4.96 11.83 20.88
C ALA A 33 4.41 10.43 21.18
N ALA A 34 3.54 10.28 22.17
CA ALA A 34 2.86 9.02 22.46
C ALA A 34 2.02 8.54 21.27
N ARG A 35 1.22 9.44 20.68
CA ARG A 35 0.40 9.10 19.51
C ARG A 35 1.23 8.71 18.29
N ALA A 36 2.39 9.35 18.09
CA ALA A 36 3.29 8.99 17.00
C ALA A 36 3.90 7.59 17.20
N ARG A 37 4.30 7.23 18.43
CA ARG A 37 4.78 5.87 18.75
C ARG A 37 3.70 4.82 18.51
N GLU A 38 2.47 5.07 18.94
CA GLU A 38 1.34 4.17 18.65
C GLU A 38 1.14 3.96 17.15
N LEU A 39 1.20 5.03 16.36
CA LEU A 39 1.03 4.93 14.91
C LEU A 39 2.13 4.06 14.30
N VAL A 40 3.38 4.22 14.71
CA VAL A 40 4.51 3.42 14.20
C VAL A 40 4.35 1.95 14.58
N ALA A 41 3.95 1.65 15.81
CA ALA A 41 3.66 0.28 16.23
C ALA A 41 2.49 -0.35 15.43
N GLN A 42 1.44 0.43 15.14
CA GLN A 42 0.34 -0.02 14.26
C GLN A 42 0.82 -0.35 12.85
N PHE A 43 1.76 0.42 12.31
CA PHE A 43 2.38 0.16 11.00
C PHE A 43 3.25 -1.09 11.00
N GLU A 44 4.05 -1.31 12.03
CA GLU A 44 4.87 -2.52 12.16
C GLU A 44 3.99 -3.78 12.23
N ALA A 45 2.94 -3.75 13.04
CA ALA A 45 1.96 -4.82 13.10
C ALA A 45 1.23 -5.03 11.76
N TYR A 46 0.88 -3.94 11.06
CA TYR A 46 0.27 -4.00 9.74
C TYR A 46 1.19 -4.64 8.70
N GLN A 47 2.46 -4.24 8.62
CA GLN A 47 3.42 -4.82 7.67
C GLN A 47 3.64 -6.31 7.92
N THR A 48 3.72 -6.71 9.19
CA THR A 48 3.82 -8.12 9.57
C THR A 48 2.59 -8.91 9.11
N ALA A 49 1.38 -8.40 9.39
CA ALA A 49 0.14 -9.05 8.96
C ALA A 49 -0.01 -9.09 7.43
N GLN A 50 0.42 -8.03 6.75
CA GLN A 50 0.41 -7.94 5.29
C GLN A 50 1.33 -8.99 4.67
N ALA A 51 2.58 -9.12 5.16
CA ALA A 51 3.54 -10.11 4.66
C ALA A 51 3.05 -11.55 4.89
N ALA A 52 2.36 -11.80 6.02
CA ALA A 52 1.76 -13.10 6.31
C ALA A 52 0.55 -13.41 5.41
N ALA A 53 -0.32 -12.43 5.16
CA ALA A 53 -1.51 -12.59 4.33
C ALA A 53 -1.19 -12.66 2.82
N PHE A 54 -0.15 -11.94 2.39
CA PHE A 54 0.24 -11.79 0.99
C PHE A 54 1.74 -12.05 0.82
N PRO A 55 2.18 -13.31 0.90
CA PRO A 55 3.59 -13.65 0.83
C PRO A 55 4.18 -13.28 -0.54
N PRO A 56 5.44 -12.79 -0.58
CA PRO A 56 6.10 -12.47 -1.83
C PRO A 56 6.24 -13.71 -2.72
N GLY A 57 6.19 -13.50 -4.05
CA GLY A 57 6.30 -14.58 -5.04
C GLY A 57 4.98 -15.28 -5.40
N ARG A 58 3.85 -14.91 -4.77
CA ARG A 58 2.51 -15.30 -5.22
C ARG A 58 1.83 -14.13 -5.92
N ALA A 59 2.05 -14.02 -7.22
CA ALA A 59 1.34 -13.05 -8.05
C ALA A 59 -0.07 -13.58 -8.43
N PRO A 60 -1.09 -12.72 -8.51
CA PRO A 60 -2.38 -13.07 -9.08
C PRO A 60 -2.23 -13.63 -10.50
N LEU A 61 -2.95 -14.70 -10.79
CA LEU A 61 -2.94 -15.34 -12.11
C LEU A 61 -3.97 -14.71 -13.05
N VAL A 62 -4.98 -14.04 -12.50
CA VAL A 62 -6.02 -13.33 -13.24
C VAL A 62 -6.38 -11.99 -12.57
N PRO A 63 -6.91 -11.00 -13.31
CA PRO A 63 -7.28 -9.70 -12.75
C PRO A 63 -8.30 -9.78 -11.61
N GLU A 64 -9.21 -10.76 -11.63
CA GLU A 64 -10.21 -11.00 -10.59
C GLU A 64 -9.57 -11.34 -9.24
N GLU A 65 -8.51 -12.16 -9.26
CA GLU A 65 -7.73 -12.48 -8.06
C GLU A 65 -7.02 -11.23 -7.53
N GLY A 66 -6.49 -10.38 -8.42
CA GLY A 66 -5.90 -9.10 -8.03
C GLY A 66 -6.92 -8.15 -7.39
N LEU A 67 -8.15 -8.10 -7.90
CA LEU A 67 -9.24 -7.32 -7.31
C LEU A 67 -9.65 -7.85 -5.93
N ALA A 68 -9.76 -9.18 -5.78
CA ALA A 68 -10.04 -9.80 -4.49
C ALA A 68 -8.92 -9.54 -3.48
N GLN A 69 -7.66 -9.63 -3.91
CA GLN A 69 -6.50 -9.30 -3.08
C GLN A 69 -6.52 -7.83 -2.65
N LEU A 70 -6.85 -6.90 -3.55
CA LEU A 70 -6.98 -5.48 -3.21
C LEU A 70 -8.06 -5.25 -2.14
N GLN A 71 -9.21 -5.91 -2.25
CA GLN A 71 -10.27 -5.84 -1.24
C GLN A 71 -9.82 -6.39 0.12
N ALA A 72 -9.09 -7.52 0.13
CA ALA A 72 -8.54 -8.08 1.36
C ALA A 72 -7.49 -7.15 1.99
N MET A 73 -6.64 -6.50 1.19
CA MET A 73 -5.69 -5.49 1.69
C MET A 73 -6.41 -4.27 2.29
N GLN A 74 -7.50 -3.81 1.67
CA GLN A 74 -8.33 -2.73 2.21
C GLN A 74 -8.93 -3.09 3.56
N ALA A 75 -9.48 -4.30 3.70
CA ALA A 75 -10.01 -4.80 4.96
C ALA A 75 -8.93 -4.88 6.05
N LEU A 76 -7.73 -5.38 5.70
CA LEU A 76 -6.60 -5.43 6.62
C LEU A 76 -6.16 -4.04 7.09
N ARG A 77 -6.09 -3.05 6.20
CA ARG A 77 -5.78 -1.67 6.61
C ARG A 77 -6.85 -1.09 7.52
N ALA A 78 -8.13 -1.35 7.23
CA ALA A 78 -9.22 -0.89 8.07
C ALA A 78 -9.19 -1.51 9.47
N SER A 79 -8.77 -2.78 9.62
CA SER A 79 -8.65 -3.42 10.93
C SER A 79 -7.49 -2.89 11.77
N HIS A 80 -6.41 -2.40 11.14
CA HIS A 80 -5.25 -1.85 11.85
C HIS A 80 -5.37 -0.35 12.16
N PHE A 81 -5.90 0.45 11.22
CA PHE A 81 -5.91 1.92 11.33
C PHE A 81 -7.30 2.51 11.57
N GLY A 82 -8.36 1.71 11.38
CA GLY A 82 -9.73 2.20 11.28
C GLY A 82 -10.06 2.67 9.85
N ALA A 83 -11.35 2.63 9.50
CA ALA A 83 -11.81 2.88 8.13
C ALA A 83 -11.44 4.27 7.59
N ASP A 84 -11.57 5.31 8.41
CA ASP A 84 -11.32 6.69 7.98
C ASP A 84 -9.84 6.98 7.80
N ALA A 85 -9.00 6.55 8.76
CA ALA A 85 -7.55 6.73 8.65
C ALA A 85 -6.98 5.90 7.48
N ALA A 86 -7.43 4.64 7.34
CA ALA A 86 -7.04 3.80 6.21
C ALA A 86 -7.43 4.47 4.87
N ARG A 87 -8.62 5.04 4.76
CA ARG A 87 -9.03 5.77 3.55
C ARG A 87 -8.14 6.98 3.28
N GLN A 88 -7.88 7.82 4.29
CA GLN A 88 -7.01 8.99 4.13
C GLN A 88 -5.59 8.61 3.70
N MET A 89 -5.10 7.46 4.15
CA MET A 89 -3.73 7.02 3.91
C MET A 89 -3.55 6.26 2.60
N PHE A 90 -4.58 5.54 2.12
CA PHE A 90 -4.42 4.58 1.02
C PHE A 90 -5.39 4.78 -0.16
N ALA A 91 -6.40 5.66 -0.07
CA ALA A 91 -7.43 5.77 -1.11
C ALA A 91 -6.88 6.09 -2.51
N GLN A 92 -5.83 6.89 -2.60
CA GLN A 92 -5.22 7.23 -3.89
C GLN A 92 -4.58 6.01 -4.54
N ASP A 93 -3.73 5.28 -3.81
CA ASP A 93 -3.04 4.10 -4.33
C ASP A 93 -4.02 2.98 -4.65
N ASP A 94 -5.07 2.83 -3.82
CA ASP A 94 -6.13 1.87 -4.06
C ASP A 94 -6.95 2.17 -5.31
N ALA A 95 -7.22 3.45 -5.58
CA ALA A 95 -7.91 3.87 -6.80
C ALA A 95 -7.05 3.58 -8.04
N VAL A 96 -5.74 3.85 -7.97
CA VAL A 96 -4.79 3.53 -9.04
C VAL A 96 -4.76 2.02 -9.29
N ALA A 97 -4.52 1.22 -8.24
CA ALA A 97 -4.43 -0.24 -8.34
C ALA A 97 -5.73 -0.85 -8.88
N ARG A 98 -6.87 -0.40 -8.37
CA ARG A 98 -8.18 -0.83 -8.86
C ARG A 98 -8.36 -0.54 -10.34
N ARG A 99 -8.04 0.69 -10.77
CA ARG A 99 -8.23 1.08 -12.17
C ARG A 99 -7.35 0.27 -13.11
N ILE A 100 -6.10 0.02 -12.74
CA ILE A 100 -5.19 -0.83 -13.53
C ILE A 100 -5.75 -2.26 -13.63
N LEU A 101 -6.20 -2.86 -12.53
CA LEU A 101 -6.79 -4.20 -12.53
C LEU A 101 -8.07 -4.29 -13.39
N GLU A 102 -8.91 -3.25 -13.35
CA GLU A 102 -10.09 -3.16 -14.20
C GLU A 102 -9.71 -3.07 -15.69
N LEU A 103 -8.71 -2.27 -16.04
CA LEU A 103 -8.18 -2.17 -17.40
C LEU A 103 -7.57 -3.50 -17.89
N MET A 104 -6.90 -4.25 -17.01
CA MET A 104 -6.41 -5.60 -17.32
C MET A 104 -7.56 -6.58 -17.57
N ARG A 105 -8.65 -6.48 -16.81
CA ARG A 105 -9.87 -7.28 -17.00
C ARG A 105 -10.58 -6.96 -18.31
N GLU A 106 -10.56 -5.69 -18.73
CA GLU A 106 -11.09 -5.25 -20.03
C GLU A 106 -10.28 -5.83 -21.21
N ASP A 107 -9.01 -6.22 -21.02
CA ASP A 107 -8.22 -6.95 -22.02
C ASP A 107 -8.61 -8.44 -22.06
N THR A 108 -9.57 -8.75 -22.93
CA THR A 108 -10.11 -10.11 -23.13
C THR A 108 -9.19 -11.05 -23.92
N SER A 109 -7.98 -10.60 -24.32
CA SER A 109 -7.05 -11.44 -25.06
C SER A 109 -6.60 -12.64 -24.23
N THR A 110 -6.75 -13.84 -24.76
CA THR A 110 -6.34 -15.10 -24.11
C THR A 110 -4.89 -15.49 -24.42
N THR A 111 -4.28 -14.83 -25.40
CA THR A 111 -2.89 -15.08 -25.84
C THR A 111 -1.87 -14.18 -25.15
N ARG A 112 -2.32 -13.17 -24.39
CA ARG A 112 -1.44 -12.25 -23.66
C ARG A 112 -1.19 -12.77 -22.26
N SER A 113 0.07 -12.70 -21.85
CA SER A 113 0.48 -12.90 -20.47
C SER A 113 -0.10 -11.82 -19.55
N MET A 114 -0.10 -12.09 -18.25
CA MET A 114 -0.53 -11.12 -17.24
C MET A 114 0.36 -9.86 -17.21
N GLU A 115 1.66 -10.03 -17.46
CA GLU A 115 2.61 -8.93 -17.55
C GLU A 115 2.28 -7.99 -18.72
N GLU A 116 2.01 -8.55 -19.92
CA GLU A 116 1.61 -7.76 -21.08
C GLU A 116 0.29 -7.02 -20.85
N LYS A 117 -0.67 -7.67 -20.18
CA LYS A 117 -1.94 -7.01 -19.79
C LYS A 117 -1.69 -5.87 -18.81
N ALA A 118 -0.84 -6.07 -17.80
CA ALA A 118 -0.48 -5.05 -16.82
C ALA A 118 0.21 -3.85 -17.46
N MET A 119 1.17 -4.07 -18.34
CA MET A 119 1.85 -3.00 -19.09
C MET A 119 0.86 -2.18 -19.91
N ARG A 120 -0.05 -2.83 -20.66
CA ARG A 120 -1.05 -2.12 -21.46
C ARG A 120 -2.05 -1.36 -20.60
N ALA A 121 -2.48 -1.95 -19.49
CA ALA A 121 -3.34 -1.29 -18.53
C ALA A 121 -2.68 -0.05 -17.91
N GLN A 122 -1.39 -0.14 -17.57
CA GLN A 122 -0.61 1.00 -17.07
C GLN A 122 -0.54 2.13 -18.12
N VAL A 123 -0.18 1.82 -19.37
CA VAL A 123 -0.15 2.83 -20.45
C VAL A 123 -1.52 3.48 -20.64
N ARG A 124 -2.59 2.69 -20.64
CA ARG A 124 -3.96 3.22 -20.78
C ARG A 124 -4.36 4.09 -19.58
N TYR A 125 -3.98 3.69 -18.38
CA TYR A 125 -4.18 4.50 -17.18
C TYR A 125 -3.42 5.83 -17.27
N ASP A 126 -2.17 5.81 -17.75
CA ASP A 126 -1.34 7.00 -17.90
C ASP A 126 -1.90 7.97 -18.95
N LEU A 127 -2.51 7.46 -20.03
CA LEU A 127 -3.27 8.26 -20.99
C LEU A 127 -4.52 8.88 -20.36
N GLU A 128 -5.29 8.11 -19.57
CA GLU A 128 -6.52 8.59 -18.90
C GLU A 128 -6.24 9.76 -17.93
N ARG A 129 -5.08 9.74 -17.25
CA ARG A 129 -4.66 10.81 -16.33
C ARG A 129 -3.87 11.94 -16.99
N GLY A 130 -3.70 11.93 -18.32
CA GLY A 130 -2.94 12.92 -19.06
C GLY A 130 -1.44 12.95 -18.74
N ALA A 131 -0.87 11.83 -18.29
CA ALA A 131 0.55 11.71 -17.95
C ALA A 131 1.45 11.37 -19.14
N VAL A 132 0.86 11.05 -20.31
CA VAL A 132 1.58 10.84 -21.57
C VAL A 132 1.18 11.96 -22.54
N PRO A 133 2.12 12.78 -23.04
CA PRO A 133 1.82 13.72 -24.12
C PRO A 133 1.46 12.96 -25.41
N PRO A 134 0.59 13.53 -26.27
CA PRO A 134 0.12 12.90 -27.50
C PRO A 134 1.25 12.55 -28.48
#